data_AF-A0A093QEN3-F1
#
_entry.id   AF-A0A093QEN3-F1
#
_cell.length_a   1.000
_cell.length_b   1.000
_cell.length_c   1.000
_cell.angle_alpha   90.00
_cell.angle_beta   90.00
_cell.angle_gamma   90.00
#
_symmetry.space_group_name_H-M   'P 1'
#
loop_
_entity.id
_entity.type
_entity.pdbx_description
1 polymer ?
#
loop_
_entity_poly.entity_id
_entity_poly.type
_entity_poly.pdbx_seq_one_letter_code
_entity_poly.pdbx_strand_id
1 'polypeptide(L)'
;AAGIISLLDEEEPQLKEFALHKLNAVVNDFWAEISESVDKIEVLYEDEGFRSRQFAALVASKVFYHLGAFEESLNYALGAGDLFNVNDNSEYVETIIAKCIDHYTKQCVENAELPEGEKKPVDERLEGIVNKMFQRCLDDHKYKQAIGIALETRRLDIFEKTILESNDVPGMLAYSLKLCMSLMQNKQFRNKVLRVLVKIYMNLEKPDFINVCQCLIFLDDPQAVSDILEKLVKEDNLLMAYQICFDLYESASQQFLSSVIQNLRTVGTPIASVPGSTNTGTVPGSEKDSDAMEAEEKPGSSCAGKSAEVNPEPKDQISKMIKILSGEMAIELHLQFLIRNNNTDLMILKNTKDAVRNSVCHTATVIANSFMHCGTTSDQFLRDNLEWLARATNWAKFTATASLGVIHKGHEKEALQLMATYLPKDTSPGSAYQEGGGLYALGLIHANHGGDIIDYLLNQLKNASNDIVRHGGSLGLGLAAMGTARQDVYDLLKTNLYQDDAVTGKCS
;
A
#
# COMPACT_ATOMS: atom_id res chain seq x y z
N ALA A 1 10.76 -60.37 4.59
CA ALA A 1 12.02 -59.60 4.63
C ALA A 1 13.06 -60.19 5.60
N ALA A 2 12.67 -61.03 6.57
CA ALA A 2 13.54 -61.61 7.60
C ALA A 2 14.89 -62.18 7.10
N GLY A 3 14.92 -62.89 5.97
CA GLY A 3 16.17 -63.43 5.41
C GLY A 3 17.14 -62.36 4.88
N ILE A 4 16.65 -61.17 4.51
CA ILE A 4 17.48 -60.04 4.08
C ILE A 4 17.93 -59.22 5.30
N ILE A 5 17.07 -59.11 6.30
CA ILE A 5 17.39 -58.43 7.57
C ILE A 5 18.49 -59.20 8.33
N SER A 6 18.48 -60.53 8.29
CA SER A 6 19.54 -61.37 8.87
C SER A 6 20.91 -61.16 8.20
N LEU A 7 20.96 -60.70 6.95
CA LEU A 7 22.22 -60.40 6.26
C LEU A 7 22.86 -59.09 6.75
N LEU A 8 22.11 -58.24 7.47
CA LEU A 8 22.63 -57.02 8.10
C LEU A 8 23.45 -57.33 9.37
N ASP A 9 23.26 -58.52 9.95
CA ASP A 9 23.96 -58.97 11.17
C ASP A 9 25.35 -59.55 10.87
N GLU A 10 25.65 -59.87 9.60
CA GLU A 10 26.94 -60.40 9.16
C GLU A 10 28.02 -59.30 9.16
N GLU A 11 29.28 -59.61 9.51
CA GLU A 11 30.35 -58.62 9.63
C GLU A 11 30.87 -58.09 8.27
N GLU A 12 30.64 -58.83 7.18
CA GLU A 12 31.17 -58.45 5.85
C GLU A 12 30.42 -57.24 5.24
N PRO A 13 31.14 -56.15 4.90
CA PRO A 13 30.51 -54.93 4.36
C PRO A 13 29.86 -55.13 2.99
N GLN A 14 30.33 -56.10 2.20
CA GLN A 14 29.74 -56.43 0.88
C GLN A 14 28.36 -57.09 1.02
N LEU A 15 28.15 -57.92 2.06
CA LEU A 15 26.86 -58.53 2.35
C LEU A 15 25.84 -57.48 2.81
N LYS A 16 26.28 -56.53 3.63
CA LYS A 16 25.47 -55.38 4.07
C LYS A 16 25.03 -54.51 2.88
N GLU A 17 25.93 -54.23 1.94
CA GLU A 17 25.61 -53.48 0.72
C GLU A 17 24.59 -54.22 -0.17
N PHE A 18 24.78 -55.53 -0.37
CA PHE A 18 23.82 -56.35 -1.11
C PHE A 18 22.44 -56.39 -0.43
N ALA A 19 22.41 -56.48 0.90
CA ALA A 19 21.18 -56.43 1.69
C ALA A 19 20.45 -55.10 1.49
N LEU A 20 21.16 -53.96 1.57
CA LEU A 20 20.60 -52.62 1.36
C LEU A 20 20.02 -52.43 -0.05
N HIS A 21 20.70 -52.91 -1.09
CA HIS A 21 20.16 -52.88 -2.46
C HIS A 21 18.85 -53.64 -2.59
N LYS A 22 18.78 -54.83 -1.98
CA LYS A 22 17.60 -55.68 -2.03
C LYS A 22 16.45 -55.11 -1.18
N LEU A 23 16.77 -54.50 -0.04
CA LEU A 23 15.81 -53.79 0.82
C LEU A 23 15.17 -52.60 0.10
N ASN A 24 15.96 -51.79 -0.62
CA ASN A 24 15.44 -50.65 -1.36
C ASN A 24 14.40 -51.06 -2.44
N ALA A 25 14.57 -52.24 -3.05
CA ALA A 25 13.65 -52.74 -4.07
C ALA A 25 12.32 -53.25 -3.49
N VAL A 26 12.34 -53.80 -2.26
CA VAL A 26 11.17 -54.45 -1.63
C VAL A 26 10.53 -53.61 -0.53
N VAL A 27 11.04 -52.40 -0.27
CA VAL A 27 10.59 -51.55 0.84
C VAL A 27 9.10 -51.23 0.77
N ASN A 28 8.53 -51.07 -0.43
CA ASN A 28 7.11 -50.75 -0.58
C ASN A 28 6.18 -51.89 -0.14
N ASP A 29 6.63 -53.15 -0.26
CA ASP A 29 5.82 -54.33 0.06
C ASP A 29 6.04 -54.82 1.49
N PHE A 30 7.24 -54.64 2.03
CA PHE A 30 7.67 -55.20 3.33
C PHE A 30 8.09 -54.14 4.36
N TRP A 31 7.67 -52.88 4.21
CA TRP A 31 8.04 -51.79 5.14
C TRP A 31 7.75 -52.11 6.61
N ALA A 32 6.64 -52.79 6.91
CA ALA A 32 6.26 -53.12 8.29
C ALA A 32 7.29 -54.05 8.96
N GLU A 33 7.79 -55.05 8.23
CA GLU A 33 8.79 -55.98 8.74
C GLU A 33 10.19 -55.34 8.82
N ILE A 34 10.48 -54.38 7.94
CA ILE A 34 11.74 -53.62 7.96
C ILE A 34 11.73 -52.60 9.11
N SER A 35 10.58 -52.02 9.45
CA SER A 35 10.46 -51.04 10.54
C SER A 35 10.81 -51.62 11.92
N GLU A 36 10.57 -52.90 12.15
CA GLU A 36 10.95 -53.57 13.41
C GLU A 36 12.47 -53.68 13.59
N SER A 37 13.24 -53.50 12.51
CA SER A 37 14.71 -53.59 12.52
C SER A 37 15.36 -52.30 11.98
N VAL A 38 14.65 -51.17 12.03
CA VAL A 38 15.17 -49.88 11.53
C VAL A 38 16.43 -49.45 12.28
N ASP A 39 16.50 -49.72 13.59
CA ASP A 39 17.66 -49.43 14.46
C ASP A 39 18.97 -49.98 13.86
N LYS A 40 18.93 -51.15 13.22
CA LYS A 40 20.11 -51.74 12.58
C LYS A 40 20.59 -50.92 11.38
N ILE A 41 19.65 -50.33 10.63
CA ILE A 41 19.94 -49.47 9.48
C ILE A 41 20.50 -48.12 9.97
N GLU A 42 20.00 -47.61 11.10
CA GLU A 42 20.53 -46.39 11.73
C GLU A 42 21.98 -46.59 12.19
N VAL A 43 22.30 -47.72 12.82
CA VAL A 43 23.68 -48.05 13.21
C VAL A 43 24.62 -48.09 12.00
N LEU A 44 24.16 -48.59 10.85
CA LEU A 44 24.94 -48.59 9.60
C LEU A 44 25.10 -47.21 8.97
N TYR A 45 24.17 -46.29 9.24
CA TYR A 45 24.26 -44.91 8.79
C TYR A 45 25.23 -44.09 9.66
N GLU A 46 25.23 -44.32 10.97
CA GLU A 46 26.13 -43.67 11.93
C GLU A 46 27.59 -44.12 11.80
N ASP A 47 27.86 -45.27 11.18
CA ASP A 47 29.23 -45.76 10.93
C ASP A 47 29.90 -44.99 9.78
N GLU A 48 30.79 -44.04 10.13
CA GLU A 48 31.58 -43.28 9.16
C GLU A 48 32.54 -44.13 8.33
N GLY A 49 32.90 -45.33 8.78
CA GLY A 49 33.76 -46.27 8.06
C GLY A 49 33.04 -47.02 6.93
N PHE A 50 31.71 -46.97 6.90
CA PHE A 50 30.90 -47.70 5.94
C PHE A 50 30.73 -46.95 4.62
N ARG A 51 31.23 -47.55 3.52
CA ARG A 51 31.24 -46.92 2.18
C ARG A 51 29.85 -46.61 1.65
N SER A 52 28.84 -47.42 2.00
CA SER A 52 27.49 -47.32 1.44
C SER A 52 26.51 -46.68 2.43
N ARG A 53 26.99 -45.82 3.34
CA ARG A 53 26.18 -45.09 4.34
C ARG A 53 25.03 -44.29 3.72
N GLN A 54 25.28 -43.71 2.55
CA GLN A 54 24.29 -42.92 1.80
C GLN A 54 23.10 -43.81 1.38
N PHE A 55 23.36 -45.08 1.08
CA PHE A 55 22.33 -46.04 0.68
C PHE A 55 21.53 -46.53 1.90
N ALA A 56 22.19 -46.70 3.05
CA ALA A 56 21.51 -46.96 4.33
C ALA A 56 20.56 -45.82 4.69
N ALA A 57 21.01 -44.57 4.54
CA ALA A 57 20.17 -43.38 4.75
C ALA A 57 18.94 -43.36 3.83
N LEU A 58 19.10 -43.70 2.55
CA LEU A 58 17.99 -43.76 1.60
C LEU A 58 16.95 -44.82 1.99
N VAL A 59 17.39 -46.00 2.41
CA VAL A 59 16.48 -47.08 2.84
C VAL A 59 15.77 -46.69 4.14
N ALA A 60 16.49 -46.16 5.12
CA ALA A 60 15.91 -45.66 6.37
C ALA A 60 14.84 -44.59 6.09
N SER A 61 15.15 -43.62 5.22
CA SER A 61 14.21 -42.56 4.86
C SER A 61 12.92 -43.09 4.23
N LYS A 62 12.99 -44.12 3.36
CA LYS A 62 11.81 -44.78 2.79
C LYS A 62 10.99 -45.55 3.82
N VAL A 63 11.63 -46.15 4.82
CA VAL A 63 10.93 -46.84 5.91
C VAL A 63 10.19 -45.83 6.78
N PHE A 64 10.84 -44.73 7.17
CA PHE A 64 10.22 -43.64 7.93
C PHE A 64 9.09 -42.94 7.17
N TYR A 65 9.20 -42.83 5.84
CA TYR A 65 8.12 -42.35 4.98
C TYR A 65 6.85 -43.20 5.12
N HIS A 66 6.98 -44.54 5.09
CA HIS A 66 5.83 -45.45 5.25
C HIS A 66 5.30 -45.51 6.68
N LEU A 67 6.15 -45.28 7.69
CA LEU A 67 5.74 -45.11 9.10
C LEU A 67 4.98 -43.80 9.36
N GLY A 68 5.01 -42.85 8.42
CA GLY A 68 4.42 -41.52 8.57
C GLY A 68 5.27 -40.53 9.38
N ALA A 69 6.51 -40.90 9.72
CA ALA A 69 7.44 -40.06 10.46
C ALA A 69 8.30 -39.22 9.50
N PHE A 70 7.71 -38.14 8.99
CA PHE A 70 8.29 -37.37 7.88
C PHE A 70 9.54 -36.55 8.25
N GLU A 71 9.67 -36.10 9.51
CA GLU A 71 10.85 -35.33 9.95
C GLU A 71 12.12 -36.19 9.98
N GLU A 72 12.01 -37.42 10.51
CA GLU A 72 13.09 -38.40 10.51
C GLU A 72 13.42 -38.83 9.07
N SER A 73 12.39 -39.08 8.26
CA SER A 73 12.55 -39.37 6.84
C SER A 73 13.33 -38.26 6.12
N LEU A 74 13.03 -36.98 6.38
CA LEU A 74 13.75 -35.85 5.81
C LEU A 74 15.23 -35.83 6.23
N ASN A 75 15.54 -36.04 7.51
CA ASN A 75 16.92 -36.06 8.01
C ASN A 75 17.76 -37.14 7.34
N TYR A 76 17.21 -38.35 7.18
CA TYR A 76 17.89 -39.43 6.47
C TYR A 76 17.96 -39.20 4.95
N ALA A 77 16.95 -38.54 4.35
CA ALA A 77 17.02 -38.15 2.93
C ALA A 77 18.14 -37.14 2.67
N LEU A 78 18.33 -36.17 3.58
CA LEU A 78 19.47 -35.24 3.54
C LEU A 78 20.82 -35.96 3.73
N GLY A 79 20.85 -37.02 4.54
CA GLY A 79 22.02 -37.89 4.74
C GLY A 79 22.40 -38.73 3.51
N ALA A 80 21.43 -39.05 2.64
CA ALA A 80 21.66 -39.82 1.42
C ALA A 80 22.43 -39.05 0.33
N GLY A 81 22.50 -37.72 0.44
CA GLY A 81 23.28 -36.86 -0.48
C GLY A 81 22.88 -37.05 -1.94
N ASP A 82 23.84 -37.43 -2.78
CA ASP A 82 23.65 -37.56 -4.24
C ASP A 82 22.73 -38.72 -4.65
N LEU A 83 22.48 -39.69 -3.76
CA LEU A 83 21.55 -40.79 -4.03
C LEU A 83 20.08 -40.36 -3.95
N PHE A 84 19.80 -39.24 -3.29
CA PHE A 84 18.46 -38.63 -3.30
C PHE A 84 18.34 -37.69 -4.51
N ASN A 85 17.70 -38.18 -5.57
CA ASN A 85 17.53 -37.42 -6.81
C ASN A 85 16.20 -36.66 -6.85
N VAL A 86 16.30 -35.33 -6.93
CA VAL A 86 15.15 -34.40 -7.01
C VAL A 86 14.40 -34.51 -8.34
N ASN A 87 15.02 -35.12 -9.36
CA ASN A 87 14.42 -35.28 -10.70
C ASN A 87 13.53 -36.52 -10.83
N ASP A 88 13.52 -37.40 -9.83
CA ASP A 88 12.72 -38.62 -9.88
C ASP A 88 11.24 -38.31 -9.56
N ASN A 89 10.32 -38.70 -10.45
CA ASN A 89 8.88 -38.47 -10.28
C ASN A 89 8.21 -39.58 -9.43
N SER A 90 8.81 -39.96 -8.31
CA SER A 90 8.21 -40.94 -7.39
C SER A 90 7.38 -40.22 -6.33
N GLU A 91 6.27 -40.83 -5.89
CA GLU A 91 5.42 -40.29 -4.81
C GLU A 91 6.22 -40.01 -3.53
N TYR A 92 7.22 -40.85 -3.25
CA TYR A 92 8.17 -40.65 -2.17
C TYR A 92 8.95 -39.33 -2.34
N VAL A 93 9.60 -39.12 -3.49
CA VAL A 93 10.40 -37.90 -3.74
C VAL A 93 9.53 -36.65 -3.70
N GLU A 94 8.33 -36.68 -4.31
CA GLU A 94 7.41 -35.54 -4.26
C GLU A 94 6.99 -35.19 -2.83
N THR A 95 6.69 -36.20 -2.00
CA THR A 95 6.29 -35.97 -0.60
C THR A 95 7.46 -35.46 0.24
N ILE A 96 8.66 -36.02 0.06
CA ILE A 96 9.86 -35.56 0.79
C ILE A 96 10.25 -34.15 0.38
N ILE A 97 10.14 -33.78 -0.91
CA ILE A 97 10.36 -32.41 -1.36
C ILE A 97 9.34 -31.46 -0.74
N ALA A 98 8.05 -31.81 -0.72
CA ALA A 98 7.02 -31.00 -0.10
C ALA A 98 7.31 -30.76 1.40
N LYS A 99 7.65 -31.83 2.13
CA LYS A 99 8.04 -31.74 3.55
C LYS A 99 9.34 -30.97 3.77
N CYS A 100 10.31 -31.10 2.87
CA CYS A 100 11.55 -30.33 2.87
C CYS A 100 11.27 -28.83 2.75
N ILE A 101 10.37 -28.43 1.82
CA ILE A 101 9.99 -27.03 1.63
C ILE A 101 9.19 -26.52 2.82
N ASP A 102 8.23 -27.29 3.35
CA ASP A 102 7.46 -26.91 4.54
C ASP A 102 8.37 -26.68 5.76
N HIS A 103 9.34 -27.58 6.00
CA HIS A 103 10.28 -27.45 7.10
C HIS A 103 11.24 -26.28 6.89
N TYR A 104 11.77 -26.11 5.68
CA TYR A 104 12.64 -24.98 5.33
C TYR A 104 11.93 -23.63 5.45
N THR A 105 10.71 -23.51 4.92
CA THR A 105 9.90 -22.28 5.03
C THR A 105 9.63 -21.92 6.48
N LYS A 106 9.29 -22.90 7.33
CA LYS A 106 9.11 -22.68 8.78
C LYS A 106 10.38 -22.15 9.43
N GLN A 107 11.55 -22.74 9.14
CA GLN A 107 12.84 -22.24 9.64
C GLN A 107 13.15 -20.83 9.14
N CYS A 108 12.92 -20.53 7.86
CA CYS A 108 13.11 -19.20 7.30
C CYS A 108 12.19 -18.16 7.92
N VAL A 109 10.93 -18.52 8.21
CA VAL A 109 9.97 -17.64 8.90
C VAL A 109 10.43 -17.34 10.33
N GLU A 110 10.82 -18.37 11.09
CA GLU A 110 11.37 -18.20 12.46
C GLU A 110 12.63 -17.31 12.43
N ASN A 111 13.58 -17.60 11.55
CA ASN A 111 14.83 -16.83 11.42
C ASN A 111 14.61 -15.39 10.93
N ALA A 112 13.51 -15.11 10.22
CA ALA A 112 13.17 -13.77 9.78
C ALA A 112 12.53 -12.92 10.88
N GLU A 113 12.02 -13.53 11.95
CA GLU A 113 11.49 -12.84 13.13
C GLU A 113 12.57 -12.58 14.20
N LEU A 114 13.65 -13.38 14.18
CA LEU A 114 14.79 -13.21 15.08
C LEU A 114 15.74 -12.07 14.64
N PRO A 115 16.39 -11.36 15.59
CA PRO A 115 17.46 -10.41 15.30
C PRO A 115 18.62 -11.07 14.55
N GLU A 116 19.37 -10.32 13.74
CA GLU A 116 20.42 -10.88 12.86
C GLU A 116 21.51 -11.69 13.57
N GLY A 117 21.73 -11.47 14.87
CA GLY A 117 22.70 -12.22 15.68
C GLY A 117 22.22 -13.57 16.23
N GLU A 118 20.92 -13.89 16.16
CA GLU A 118 20.32 -15.09 16.76
C GLU A 118 19.76 -16.08 15.72
N LYS A 119 20.01 -15.84 14.43
CA LYS A 119 19.55 -16.71 13.35
C LYS A 119 20.14 -18.11 13.50
N LYS A 120 19.28 -19.13 13.54
CA LYS A 120 19.72 -20.52 13.55
C LYS A 120 20.35 -20.85 12.20
N PRO A 121 21.52 -21.53 12.17
CA PRO A 121 22.11 -21.98 10.91
C PRO A 121 21.15 -22.96 10.24
N VAL A 122 20.83 -22.70 8.97
CA VAL A 122 20.07 -23.63 8.15
C VAL A 122 21.05 -24.64 7.56
N ASP A 123 20.66 -25.91 7.52
CA ASP A 123 21.50 -26.96 6.93
C ASP A 123 21.70 -26.70 5.43
N GLU A 124 22.95 -26.63 4.98
CA GLU A 124 23.31 -26.39 3.58
C GLU A 124 22.72 -27.44 2.63
N ARG A 125 22.50 -28.67 3.12
CA ARG A 125 21.89 -29.75 2.34
C ARG A 125 20.42 -29.48 2.07
N LEU A 126 19.72 -28.95 3.08
CA LEU A 126 18.30 -28.58 2.99
C LEU A 126 18.14 -27.43 1.97
N GLU A 127 18.99 -26.41 2.09
CA GLU A 127 19.03 -25.32 1.11
C GLU A 127 19.40 -25.81 -0.29
N GLY A 128 20.33 -26.77 -0.40
CA GLY A 128 20.74 -27.38 -1.67
C GLY A 128 19.59 -28.08 -2.40
N ILE A 129 18.74 -28.84 -1.69
CA ILE A 129 17.56 -29.49 -2.30
C ILE A 129 16.57 -28.43 -2.79
N VAL A 130 16.28 -27.42 -1.96
CA VAL A 130 15.39 -26.32 -2.33
C VAL A 130 15.93 -25.57 -3.56
N ASN A 131 17.23 -25.28 -3.62
CA ASN A 131 17.89 -24.67 -4.79
C ASN A 131 17.78 -25.53 -6.05
N LYS A 132 17.98 -26.86 -5.95
CA LYS A 132 17.77 -27.78 -7.08
C LYS A 132 16.31 -27.76 -7.56
N MET A 133 15.36 -27.65 -6.64
CA MET A 133 13.93 -27.56 -6.96
C MET A 133 13.59 -26.23 -7.67
N PHE A 134 14.19 -25.12 -7.25
CA PHE A 134 14.09 -23.84 -7.96
C PHE A 134 14.64 -23.93 -9.38
N GLN A 135 15.83 -24.52 -9.56
CA GLN A 135 16.41 -24.74 -10.90
C GLN A 135 15.49 -25.58 -11.78
N ARG A 136 14.96 -26.68 -11.25
CA ARG A 136 13.96 -27.49 -11.96
C ARG A 136 12.74 -26.69 -12.38
N CYS A 137 12.22 -25.81 -11.52
CA CYS A 137 11.08 -24.96 -11.86
C CYS A 137 11.41 -23.92 -12.96
N LEU A 138 12.65 -23.41 -12.97
CA LEU A 138 13.13 -22.47 -13.97
C LEU A 138 13.32 -23.17 -15.32
N ASP A 139 13.91 -24.37 -15.32
CA ASP A 139 14.11 -25.22 -16.50
C ASP A 139 12.76 -25.67 -17.12
N ASP A 140 11.77 -26.00 -16.27
CA ASP A 140 10.40 -26.35 -16.68
C ASP A 140 9.57 -25.13 -17.17
N HIS A 141 10.13 -23.90 -17.13
CA HIS A 141 9.43 -22.64 -17.39
C HIS A 141 8.19 -22.40 -16.49
N LYS A 142 8.18 -22.95 -15.28
CA LYS A 142 7.10 -22.81 -14.28
C LYS A 142 7.36 -21.63 -13.33
N TYR A 143 7.50 -20.43 -13.89
CA TYR A 143 7.84 -19.21 -13.14
C TYR A 143 6.82 -18.85 -12.05
N LYS A 144 5.52 -19.12 -12.26
CA LYS A 144 4.47 -18.81 -11.27
C LYS A 144 4.63 -19.63 -9.98
N GLN A 145 5.00 -20.91 -10.11
CA GLN A 145 5.30 -21.78 -8.98
C GLN A 145 6.58 -21.33 -8.28
N ALA A 146 7.64 -21.03 -9.05
CA ALA A 146 8.90 -20.53 -8.50
C ALA A 146 8.70 -19.24 -7.69
N ILE A 147 7.88 -18.29 -8.17
CA ILE A 147 7.52 -17.08 -7.42
C ILE A 147 6.80 -17.44 -6.11
N GLY A 148 5.84 -18.37 -6.14
CA GLY A 148 5.14 -18.82 -4.93
C GLY A 148 6.10 -19.35 -3.87
N ILE A 149 6.99 -20.26 -4.26
CA ILE A 149 7.96 -20.88 -3.35
C ILE A 149 8.99 -19.85 -2.86
N ALA A 150 9.44 -18.93 -3.73
CA ALA A 150 10.36 -17.85 -3.33
C ALA A 150 9.74 -16.93 -2.27
N LEU A 151 8.44 -16.65 -2.42
CA LEU A 151 7.68 -15.84 -1.47
C LEU A 151 7.42 -16.58 -0.15
N GLU A 152 7.11 -17.88 -0.18
CA GLU A 152 6.95 -18.72 1.02
C GLU A 152 8.26 -18.87 1.80
N THR A 153 9.37 -19.08 1.09
CA THR A 153 10.72 -19.20 1.66
C THR A 153 11.34 -17.86 2.07
N ARG A 154 10.66 -16.74 1.81
CA ARG A 154 11.12 -15.38 2.07
C ARG A 154 12.47 -15.03 1.41
N ARG A 155 12.80 -15.67 0.29
CA ARG A 155 14.04 -15.48 -0.46
C ARG A 155 13.86 -14.52 -1.64
N LEU A 156 14.32 -13.29 -1.43
CA LEU A 156 14.17 -12.18 -2.39
C LEU A 156 15.11 -12.29 -3.59
N ASP A 157 16.26 -12.91 -3.39
CA ASP A 157 17.27 -13.20 -4.41
C ASP A 157 16.71 -14.07 -5.53
N ILE A 158 16.04 -15.19 -5.19
CA ILE A 158 15.42 -16.02 -6.22
C ILE A 158 14.18 -15.37 -6.79
N PHE A 159 13.41 -14.67 -5.97
CA PHE A 159 12.25 -13.94 -6.46
C PHE A 159 12.64 -12.96 -7.58
N GLU A 160 13.69 -12.16 -7.37
CA GLU A 160 14.24 -11.25 -8.38
C GLU A 160 14.76 -12.02 -9.61
N LYS A 161 15.57 -13.06 -9.40
CA LYS A 161 16.10 -13.90 -10.48
C LYS A 161 15.00 -14.52 -11.34
N THR A 162 13.96 -15.06 -10.72
CA THR A 162 12.84 -15.74 -11.39
C THR A 162 12.06 -14.78 -12.28
N ILE A 163 11.90 -13.52 -11.86
CA ILE A 163 11.22 -12.50 -12.66
C ILE A 163 12.08 -12.14 -13.87
N LEU A 164 13.39 -11.95 -13.70
CA LEU A 164 14.30 -11.55 -14.77
C LEU A 164 14.53 -12.65 -15.82
N GLU A 165 14.53 -13.92 -15.41
CA GLU A 165 14.68 -15.08 -16.32
C GLU A 165 13.37 -15.45 -17.03
N SER A 166 12.25 -14.81 -16.69
CA SER A 166 10.96 -15.12 -17.30
C SER A 166 10.82 -14.51 -18.70
N ASN A 167 10.18 -15.27 -19.60
CA ASN A 167 9.88 -14.79 -20.95
C ASN A 167 8.84 -13.64 -20.97
N ASP A 168 8.06 -13.48 -19.89
CA ASP A 168 7.02 -12.47 -19.72
C ASP A 168 7.21 -11.70 -18.41
N VAL A 169 8.22 -10.83 -18.40
CA VAL A 169 8.56 -9.99 -17.24
C VAL A 169 7.38 -9.11 -16.79
N PRO A 170 6.66 -8.40 -17.68
CA PRO A 170 5.52 -7.57 -17.27
C PRO A 170 4.40 -8.38 -16.60
N GLY A 171 4.05 -9.55 -17.16
CA GLY A 171 3.04 -10.42 -16.57
C GLY A 171 3.44 -10.99 -15.21
N MET A 172 4.71 -11.36 -15.03
CA MET A 172 5.23 -11.85 -13.75
C MET A 172 5.26 -10.76 -12.67
N LEU A 173 5.57 -9.52 -13.04
CA LEU A 173 5.54 -8.38 -12.12
C LEU A 173 4.11 -8.07 -11.64
N ALA A 174 3.14 -8.04 -12.55
CA ALA A 174 1.73 -7.84 -12.19
C ALA A 174 1.19 -8.98 -11.30
N TYR A 175 1.54 -10.22 -11.63
CA TYR A 175 1.20 -11.39 -10.82
C TYR A 175 1.80 -11.30 -9.41
N SER A 176 3.08 -10.92 -9.31
CA SER A 176 3.78 -10.78 -8.04
C SER A 176 3.18 -9.69 -7.17
N LEU A 177 2.83 -8.53 -7.75
CA LEU A 177 2.16 -7.46 -7.04
C LEU A 177 0.80 -7.92 -6.49
N LYS A 178 0.00 -8.61 -7.31
CA LYS A 178 -1.28 -9.18 -6.86
C LYS A 178 -1.09 -10.13 -5.66
N LEU A 179 -0.12 -11.04 -5.74
CA LEU A 179 0.20 -11.95 -4.63
C LEU A 179 0.64 -11.19 -3.37
N CYS A 180 1.48 -10.15 -3.52
CA CYS A 180 1.92 -9.31 -2.41
C CYS A 180 0.76 -8.60 -1.73
N MET A 181 -0.26 -8.18 -2.49
CA MET A 181 -1.42 -7.48 -1.94
C MET A 181 -2.45 -8.42 -1.31
N SER A 182 -2.63 -9.64 -1.84
CA SER A 182 -3.66 -10.57 -1.35
C SER A 182 -3.17 -11.57 -0.30
N LEU A 183 -1.94 -12.07 -0.41
CA LEU A 183 -1.46 -13.23 0.37
C LEU A 183 -0.56 -12.82 1.54
N MET A 184 0.16 -11.70 1.43
CA MET A 184 1.17 -11.30 2.41
C MET A 184 0.56 -10.62 3.64
N GLN A 185 0.50 -11.35 4.76
CA GLN A 185 0.01 -10.84 6.04
C GLN A 185 1.05 -9.95 6.76
N ASN A 186 2.34 -10.28 6.68
CA ASN A 186 3.38 -9.52 7.37
C ASN A 186 3.78 -8.25 6.60
N LYS A 187 3.49 -7.08 7.19
CA LYS A 187 3.82 -5.76 6.62
C LYS A 187 5.32 -5.56 6.36
N GLN A 188 6.20 -6.02 7.25
CA GLN A 188 7.65 -5.83 7.09
C GLN A 188 8.19 -6.57 5.87
N PHE A 189 7.79 -7.84 5.73
CA PHE A 189 8.22 -8.65 4.59
C PHE A 189 7.59 -8.13 3.28
N ARG A 190 6.29 -7.79 3.30
CA ARG A 190 5.61 -7.15 2.15
C ARG A 190 6.36 -5.90 1.67
N ASN A 191 6.78 -5.03 2.59
CA ASN A 191 7.55 -3.84 2.24
C ASN A 191 8.92 -4.17 1.62
N LYS A 192 9.60 -5.24 2.07
CA LYS A 192 10.85 -5.68 1.43
C LYS A 192 10.62 -6.16 0.00
N VAL A 193 9.57 -6.95 -0.24
CA VAL A 193 9.22 -7.44 -1.59
C VAL A 193 8.85 -6.27 -2.50
N LEU A 194 8.01 -5.34 -2.03
CA LEU A 194 7.62 -4.17 -2.82
C LEU A 194 8.84 -3.28 -3.17
N ARG A 195 9.84 -3.14 -2.29
CA ARG A 195 11.10 -2.44 -2.62
C ARG A 195 11.85 -3.11 -3.77
N VAL A 196 11.89 -4.44 -3.79
CA VAL A 196 12.52 -5.20 -4.88
C VAL A 196 11.74 -5.01 -6.18
N LEU A 197 10.41 -5.09 -6.13
CA LEU A 197 9.56 -4.84 -7.31
C LEU A 197 9.79 -3.45 -7.90
N VAL A 198 9.86 -2.40 -7.07
CA VAL A 198 10.16 -1.03 -7.52
C VAL A 198 11.50 -0.95 -8.25
N LYS A 199 12.55 -1.60 -7.71
CA LYS A 199 13.86 -1.67 -8.37
C LYS A 199 13.79 -2.35 -9.73
N ILE A 200 13.09 -3.48 -9.82
CA ILE A 200 12.95 -4.22 -11.08
C ILE A 200 12.19 -3.37 -12.11
N TYR A 201 11.05 -2.79 -11.73
CA TYR A 201 10.26 -1.91 -12.62
C TYR A 201 11.07 -0.72 -13.15
N MET A 202 11.94 -0.12 -12.32
CA MET A 202 12.79 1.00 -12.72
C MET A 202 13.94 0.60 -13.66
N ASN A 203 14.39 -0.65 -13.60
CA ASN A 203 15.48 -1.17 -14.42
C ASN A 203 15.00 -1.78 -15.76
N LEU A 204 13.69 -1.81 -16.02
CA LEU A 204 13.15 -2.23 -17.32
C LEU A 204 13.53 -1.23 -18.42
N GLU A 205 13.63 -1.70 -19.67
CA GLU A 205 13.88 -0.84 -20.84
C GLU A 205 12.88 0.32 -20.95
N LYS A 206 11.62 0.06 -20.55
CA LYS A 206 10.57 1.06 -20.41
C LYS A 206 10.03 0.97 -18.98
N PRO A 207 10.40 1.92 -18.10
CA PRO A 207 9.89 1.93 -16.73
C PRO A 207 8.37 2.10 -16.70
N ASP A 208 7.70 1.23 -15.94
CA ASP A 208 6.27 1.34 -15.67
C ASP A 208 6.05 2.18 -14.40
N PHE A 209 5.92 3.49 -14.61
CA PHE A 209 5.79 4.43 -13.50
C PHE A 209 4.46 4.29 -12.72
N ILE A 210 3.40 3.77 -13.34
CA ILE A 210 2.09 3.60 -12.68
C ILE A 210 2.22 2.55 -11.58
N ASN A 211 2.74 1.38 -11.94
CA ASN A 211 2.93 0.28 -10.98
C ASN A 211 3.97 0.64 -9.91
N VAL A 212 4.99 1.43 -10.24
CA VAL A 212 5.95 1.92 -9.25
C VAL A 212 5.28 2.87 -8.26
N CYS A 213 4.49 3.84 -8.71
CA CYS A 213 3.80 4.75 -7.82
C CYS A 213 2.79 4.01 -6.93
N GLN A 214 2.07 3.01 -7.44
CA GLN A 214 1.22 2.16 -6.61
C GLN A 214 2.02 1.44 -5.52
N CYS A 215 3.18 0.86 -5.86
CA CYS A 215 4.05 0.26 -4.86
C CYS A 215 4.47 1.30 -3.82
N LEU A 216 4.93 2.47 -4.25
CA LEU A 216 5.40 3.55 -3.36
C LEU A 216 4.31 4.07 -2.41
N ILE A 217 3.04 4.12 -2.85
CA ILE A 217 1.91 4.39 -1.96
C ILE A 217 1.83 3.36 -0.83
N PHE A 218 1.98 2.07 -1.13
CA PHE A 218 1.97 1.01 -0.11
C PHE A 218 3.22 0.99 0.79
N LEU A 219 4.37 1.46 0.27
CA LEU A 219 5.57 1.66 1.08
C LEU A 219 5.51 2.91 1.96
N ASP A 220 4.59 3.85 1.68
CA ASP A 220 4.49 5.16 2.33
C ASP A 220 5.78 5.99 2.17
N ASP A 221 6.34 6.00 0.94
CA ASP A 221 7.56 6.75 0.60
C ASP A 221 7.24 7.94 -0.36
N PRO A 222 6.87 9.11 0.19
CA PRO A 222 6.52 10.28 -0.61
C PRO A 222 7.73 10.92 -1.30
N GLN A 223 8.95 10.73 -0.77
CA GLN A 223 10.16 11.32 -1.34
C GLN A 223 10.50 10.65 -2.67
N ALA A 224 10.49 9.32 -2.71
CA ALA A 224 10.77 8.58 -3.94
C ALA A 224 9.77 8.94 -5.06
N VAL A 225 8.49 9.17 -4.73
CA VAL A 225 7.49 9.62 -5.71
C VAL A 225 7.80 11.02 -6.23
N SER A 226 8.17 11.97 -5.35
CA SER A 226 8.54 13.31 -5.80
C SER A 226 9.76 13.31 -6.71
N ASP A 227 10.77 12.48 -6.43
CA ASP A 227 11.98 12.37 -7.25
C ASP A 227 11.67 11.80 -8.65
N ILE A 228 10.75 10.82 -8.74
CA ILE A 228 10.27 10.27 -10.01
C ILE A 228 9.51 11.32 -10.81
N LEU A 229 8.61 12.06 -10.16
CA LEU A 229 7.84 13.13 -10.80
C LEU A 229 8.77 14.23 -11.32
N GLU A 230 9.79 14.61 -10.56
CA GLU A 230 10.80 15.59 -10.99
C GLU A 230 11.60 15.07 -12.19
N LYS A 231 12.01 13.81 -12.17
CA LYS A 231 12.72 13.18 -13.29
C LYS A 231 11.87 13.22 -14.57
N LEU A 232 10.58 12.89 -14.49
CA LEU A 232 9.67 12.92 -15.64
C LEU A 232 9.46 14.34 -16.19
N VAL A 233 9.43 15.35 -15.33
CA VAL A 233 9.37 16.76 -15.73
C VAL A 233 10.66 17.17 -16.44
N LYS A 234 11.83 16.76 -15.93
CA LYS A 234 13.13 17.03 -16.58
C LYS A 234 13.29 16.35 -17.94
N GLU A 235 12.67 15.19 -18.13
CA GLU A 235 12.62 14.44 -19.39
C GLU A 235 11.50 14.90 -20.34
N ASP A 236 10.77 15.97 -19.99
CA ASP A 236 9.62 16.53 -20.74
C ASP A 236 8.49 15.53 -21.01
N ASN A 237 8.37 14.48 -20.18
CA ASN A 237 7.33 13.47 -20.28
C ASN A 237 6.11 13.83 -19.41
N LEU A 238 5.50 14.99 -19.72
CA LEU A 238 4.41 15.57 -18.93
C LEU A 238 3.15 14.71 -18.88
N LEU A 239 2.86 13.97 -19.95
CA LEU A 239 1.66 13.14 -20.02
C LEU A 239 1.70 12.04 -18.96
N MET A 240 2.83 11.36 -18.82
CA MET A 240 3.03 10.34 -17.78
C MET A 240 3.01 10.97 -16.39
N ALA A 241 3.66 12.12 -16.22
CA ALA A 241 3.62 12.85 -14.94
C ALA A 241 2.19 13.20 -14.51
N TYR A 242 1.34 13.66 -15.43
CA TYR A 242 -0.07 13.97 -15.13
C TYR A 242 -0.89 12.73 -14.82
N GLN A 243 -0.70 11.62 -15.54
CA GLN A 243 -1.35 10.34 -15.23
C GLN A 243 -1.02 9.89 -13.81
N ILE A 244 0.27 9.93 -13.43
CA ILE A 244 0.71 9.59 -12.08
C ILE A 244 0.06 10.53 -11.05
N CYS A 245 -0.01 11.84 -11.31
CA CYS A 245 -0.67 12.77 -10.38
C CYS A 245 -2.15 12.45 -10.17
N PHE A 246 -2.88 12.06 -11.23
CA PHE A 246 -4.28 11.64 -11.09
C PHE A 246 -4.40 10.31 -10.33
N ASP A 247 -3.57 9.32 -10.64
CA ASP A 247 -3.57 8.02 -9.95
C ASP A 247 -3.22 8.16 -8.46
N LEU A 248 -2.25 9.04 -8.14
CA LEU A 248 -1.89 9.39 -6.77
C LEU A 248 -3.07 10.04 -6.04
N TYR A 249 -3.76 11.00 -6.68
CA TYR A 249 -4.90 11.67 -6.08
C TYR A 249 -6.05 10.70 -5.76
N GLU A 250 -6.30 9.71 -6.63
CA GLU A 250 -7.34 8.70 -6.42
C GLU A 250 -6.95 7.63 -5.39
N SER A 251 -5.68 7.19 -5.39
CA SER A 251 -5.25 6.00 -4.64
C SER A 251 -4.54 6.30 -3.33
N ALA A 252 -3.89 7.45 -3.18
CA ALA A 252 -3.07 7.78 -2.01
C ALA A 252 -3.88 8.45 -0.89
N SER A 253 -3.31 8.47 0.32
CA SER A 253 -3.92 9.17 1.45
C SER A 253 -3.70 10.69 1.36
N GLN A 254 -4.56 11.48 2.01
CA GLN A 254 -4.43 12.95 2.05
C GLN A 254 -3.09 13.41 2.65
N GLN A 255 -2.59 12.71 3.66
CA GLN A 255 -1.29 12.99 4.28
C GLN A 255 -0.13 12.72 3.31
N PHE A 256 -0.21 11.64 2.53
CA PHE A 256 0.79 11.32 1.52
C PHE A 256 0.83 12.40 0.43
N LEU A 257 -0.33 12.78 -0.12
CA LEU A 257 -0.45 13.83 -1.13
C LEU A 257 0.10 15.18 -0.62
N SER A 258 -0.24 15.55 0.61
CA SER A 258 0.27 16.78 1.24
C SER A 258 1.80 16.78 1.34
N SER A 259 2.39 15.63 1.67
CA SER A 259 3.84 15.45 1.77
C SER A 259 4.51 15.55 0.40
N VAL A 260 3.95 14.91 -0.63
CA VAL A 260 4.44 15.01 -2.02
C VAL A 260 4.37 16.45 -2.53
N ILE A 261 3.25 17.16 -2.28
CA ILE A 261 3.10 18.56 -2.67
C ILE A 261 4.15 19.44 -1.97
N GLN A 262 4.42 19.21 -0.68
CA GLN A 262 5.44 19.95 0.06
C GLN A 262 6.84 19.70 -0.50
N ASN A 263 7.16 18.45 -0.84
CA ASN A 263 8.45 18.11 -1.45
C ASN A 263 8.62 18.79 -2.81
N LEU A 264 7.60 18.74 -3.67
CA LEU A 264 7.62 19.41 -4.98
C LEU A 264 7.78 20.94 -4.87
N ARG A 265 7.18 21.56 -3.84
CA ARG A 265 7.35 23.01 -3.58
C ARG A 265 8.77 23.35 -3.12
N THR A 266 9.36 22.51 -2.27
CA THR A 266 10.70 22.73 -1.69
C THR A 266 11.79 22.64 -2.76
N VAL A 267 11.64 21.72 -3.71
CA VAL A 267 12.57 21.55 -4.84
C VAL A 267 12.50 22.72 -5.84
N GLY A 268 11.34 23.36 -5.99
CA GLY A 268 11.13 24.52 -6.88
C GLY A 268 11.65 25.87 -6.36
N THR A 269 12.05 25.94 -5.08
CA THR A 269 12.65 27.15 -4.49
C THR A 269 14.18 27.06 -4.50
N PRO A 270 14.91 28.01 -5.13
CA PRO A 270 16.34 28.13 -4.88
C PRO A 270 16.53 28.48 -3.40
N ILE A 271 17.16 27.58 -2.66
CA ILE A 271 17.40 27.72 -1.23
C ILE A 271 18.27 28.97 -1.02
N ALA A 272 17.70 30.02 -0.41
CA ALA A 272 18.49 30.98 0.33
C ALA A 272 19.06 30.23 1.53
N SER A 273 20.38 30.02 1.54
CA SER A 273 21.11 29.40 2.63
C SER A 273 20.80 30.09 3.96
N VAL A 274 20.22 29.35 4.90
CA VAL A 274 20.25 29.70 6.33
C VAL A 274 21.10 28.64 7.04
N PRO A 275 22.09 29.04 7.86
CA PRO A 275 23.12 28.12 8.32
C PRO A 275 22.67 27.34 9.56
N GLY A 276 22.95 26.04 9.55
CA GLY A 276 23.02 25.21 10.77
C GLY A 276 22.20 23.94 10.72
N SER A 277 22.77 22.86 10.18
CA SER A 277 22.90 21.61 10.92
C SER A 277 23.78 20.62 10.14
N THR A 278 24.81 20.14 10.82
CA THR A 278 25.88 19.25 10.39
C THR A 278 25.41 17.81 10.27
N ASN A 279 25.78 17.12 9.18
CA ASN A 279 26.61 15.90 9.20
C ASN A 279 26.58 15.19 7.83
N THR A 280 27.73 15.07 7.17
CA THR A 280 28.37 13.79 6.81
C THR A 280 29.60 14.01 5.91
N GLY A 281 30.73 13.45 6.34
CA GLY A 281 31.65 12.69 5.49
C GLY A 281 32.43 13.40 4.37
N THR A 282 33.62 13.88 4.71
CA THR A 282 34.73 14.23 3.81
C THR A 282 35.22 13.07 2.92
N VAL A 283 35.51 13.33 1.63
CA VAL A 283 36.73 12.88 0.92
C VAL A 283 37.14 13.98 -0.09
N PRO A 284 38.45 14.34 -0.23
CA PRO A 284 38.91 15.63 -0.77
C PRO A 284 39.38 15.59 -2.23
N GLY A 285 39.48 16.76 -2.88
CA GLY A 285 40.10 16.88 -4.21
C GLY A 285 40.27 18.29 -4.78
N SER A 286 41.49 18.83 -4.59
CA SER A 286 42.22 19.84 -5.38
C SER A 286 41.74 21.30 -5.44
N GLU A 287 42.49 22.12 -4.70
CA GLU A 287 42.69 23.56 -4.81
C GLU A 287 43.16 23.99 -6.21
N LYS A 288 42.66 25.15 -6.69
CA LYS A 288 43.51 26.16 -7.33
C LYS A 288 42.92 27.56 -7.15
N ASP A 289 43.78 28.40 -6.61
CA ASP A 289 43.62 29.76 -6.13
C ASP A 289 43.75 30.79 -7.28
N SER A 290 43.02 31.91 -7.19
CA SER A 290 43.50 33.29 -7.48
C SER A 290 42.37 34.33 -7.62
N ASP A 291 42.30 35.19 -6.60
CA ASP A 291 42.14 36.66 -6.55
C ASP A 291 41.25 37.46 -7.53
N ALA A 292 40.22 38.09 -6.91
CA ALA A 292 39.88 39.52 -6.85
C ALA A 292 39.94 40.44 -8.11
N MET A 293 38.80 41.06 -8.46
CA MET A 293 38.56 42.51 -8.31
C MET A 293 37.15 42.92 -8.77
N GLU A 294 36.47 43.76 -7.96
CA GLU A 294 35.26 44.50 -8.33
C GLU A 294 35.59 45.76 -9.14
N ALA A 295 34.76 46.08 -10.14
CA ALA A 295 34.47 47.46 -10.56
C ALA A 295 33.16 47.51 -11.37
N GLU A 296 32.20 48.33 -10.91
CA GLU A 296 31.04 48.78 -11.67
C GLU A 296 31.44 49.85 -12.71
N GLU A 297 30.85 49.84 -13.91
CA GLU A 297 30.12 50.96 -14.52
C GLU A 297 29.53 50.62 -15.92
N LYS A 298 28.30 51.12 -16.19
CA LYS A 298 27.48 51.05 -17.43
C LYS A 298 27.84 52.20 -18.42
N PRO A 299 27.14 52.39 -19.57
CA PRO A 299 26.71 51.50 -20.66
C PRO A 299 27.10 52.05 -22.07
N GLY A 300 27.14 51.22 -23.13
CA GLY A 300 27.26 51.75 -24.51
C GLY A 300 27.52 50.77 -25.67
N SER A 301 26.44 50.22 -26.22
CA SER A 301 26.17 49.84 -27.64
C SER A 301 27.08 48.92 -28.48
N SER A 302 26.44 47.81 -28.90
CA SER A 302 26.51 47.10 -30.21
C SER A 302 27.56 46.00 -30.44
N CYS A 303 27.09 44.73 -30.46
CA CYS A 303 26.98 43.86 -31.66
C CYS A 303 27.04 42.36 -31.32
N ALA A 304 25.97 41.66 -31.73
CA ALA A 304 25.91 40.26 -32.19
C ALA A 304 26.46 39.12 -31.29
N GLY A 305 25.54 38.39 -30.67
CA GLY A 305 25.77 37.03 -30.16
C GLY A 305 24.47 36.43 -29.64
N LYS A 306 23.95 35.41 -30.33
CA LYS A 306 22.67 34.72 -30.07
C LYS A 306 22.47 34.42 -28.58
N SER A 307 21.48 35.05 -27.96
CA SER A 307 20.90 34.59 -26.70
C SER A 307 20.17 33.28 -26.95
N ALA A 308 20.71 32.17 -26.45
CA ALA A 308 19.95 30.96 -26.26
C ALA A 308 18.88 31.27 -25.20
N GLU A 309 17.61 31.15 -25.60
CA GLU A 309 16.45 31.23 -24.72
C GLU A 309 16.58 30.16 -23.63
N VAL A 310 16.71 30.57 -22.38
CA VAL A 310 16.42 29.70 -21.23
C VAL A 310 14.95 29.90 -20.91
N ASN A 311 14.12 28.95 -21.35
CA ASN A 311 12.67 28.96 -21.17
C ASN A 311 12.28 28.98 -19.67
N PRO A 312 11.32 29.82 -19.23
CA PRO A 312 10.77 29.83 -17.87
C PRO A 312 9.77 28.68 -17.59
N GLU A 313 9.79 27.60 -18.37
CA GLU A 313 8.77 26.54 -18.40
C GLU A 313 8.66 25.59 -17.18
N PRO A 314 9.73 25.21 -16.44
CA PRO A 314 9.61 24.15 -15.44
C PRO A 314 8.77 24.54 -14.21
N LYS A 315 8.69 25.84 -13.88
CA LYS A 315 7.88 26.33 -12.76
C LYS A 315 6.36 26.23 -13.04
N ASP A 316 5.97 26.45 -14.30
CA ASP A 316 4.56 26.36 -14.70
C ASP A 316 4.07 24.92 -14.72
N GLN A 317 4.93 23.98 -15.09
CA GLN A 317 4.63 22.54 -15.09
C GLN A 317 4.41 22.01 -13.67
N ILE A 318 5.29 22.39 -12.72
CA ILE A 318 5.15 22.03 -11.30
C ILE A 318 3.86 22.61 -10.73
N SER A 319 3.51 23.86 -11.06
CA SER A 319 2.25 24.47 -10.62
C SER A 319 1.03 23.68 -11.10
N LYS A 320 1.03 23.20 -12.36
CA LYS A 320 -0.04 22.35 -12.89
C LYS A 320 -0.14 21.02 -12.15
N MET A 321 0.98 20.38 -11.84
CA MET A 321 0.99 19.12 -11.06
C MET A 321 0.45 19.33 -9.66
N ILE A 322 0.82 20.43 -9.00
CA ILE A 322 0.27 20.79 -7.68
C ILE A 322 -1.25 20.98 -7.75
N LYS A 323 -1.79 21.57 -8.82
CA LYS A 323 -3.25 21.71 -9.01
C LYS A 323 -3.97 20.38 -9.24
N ILE A 324 -3.29 19.38 -9.82
CA ILE A 324 -3.84 18.03 -9.97
C ILE A 324 -3.82 17.32 -8.62
N LEU A 325 -2.67 17.34 -7.93
CA LEU A 325 -2.48 16.69 -6.63
C LEU A 325 -3.32 17.33 -5.53
N SER A 326 -3.63 18.63 -5.62
CA SER A 326 -4.56 19.30 -4.70
C SER A 326 -6.01 18.89 -4.90
N GLY A 327 -6.35 18.24 -6.02
CA GLY A 327 -7.70 17.82 -6.34
C GLY A 327 -8.58 18.89 -7.00
N GLU A 328 -8.15 20.15 -7.04
CA GLU A 328 -8.93 21.27 -7.59
C GLU A 328 -9.45 20.96 -9.01
N MET A 329 -8.57 20.48 -9.88
CA MET A 329 -8.94 20.13 -11.26
C MET A 329 -9.92 18.96 -11.32
N ALA A 330 -9.70 17.93 -10.49
CA ALA A 330 -10.55 16.74 -10.47
C ALA A 330 -11.97 17.07 -9.97
N ILE A 331 -12.06 17.88 -8.92
CA ILE A 331 -13.32 18.37 -8.35
C ILE A 331 -14.08 19.22 -9.38
N GLU A 332 -13.41 20.17 -10.05
CA GLU A 332 -14.05 21.01 -11.06
C GLU A 332 -14.59 20.20 -12.25
N LEU A 333 -13.80 19.25 -12.76
CA LEU A 333 -14.23 18.38 -13.86
C LEU A 333 -15.41 17.48 -13.46
N HIS A 334 -15.37 16.91 -12.26
CA HIS A 334 -16.46 16.10 -11.73
C HIS A 334 -17.74 16.92 -11.54
N LEU A 335 -17.62 18.13 -11.00
CA LEU A 335 -18.73 19.08 -10.84
C LEU A 335 -19.36 19.43 -12.20
N GLN A 336 -18.55 19.78 -13.20
CA GLN A 336 -19.05 20.07 -14.55
C GLN A 336 -19.76 18.87 -15.18
N PHE A 337 -19.23 17.66 -14.96
CA PHE A 337 -19.86 16.43 -15.44
C PHE A 337 -21.24 16.21 -14.81
N LEU A 338 -21.35 16.35 -13.48
CA LEU A 338 -22.61 16.15 -12.75
C LEU A 338 -23.67 17.19 -13.10
N ILE A 339 -23.28 18.46 -13.25
CA ILE A 339 -24.19 19.54 -13.64
C ILE A 339 -24.76 19.28 -15.05
N ARG A 340 -23.91 18.87 -16.00
CA ARG A 340 -24.33 18.65 -17.40
C ARG A 340 -25.11 17.36 -17.60
N ASN A 341 -24.81 16.31 -16.84
CA ASN A 341 -25.40 14.97 -17.01
C ASN A 341 -26.34 14.61 -15.85
N ASN A 342 -27.18 15.55 -15.44
CA ASN A 342 -28.18 15.30 -14.41
C ASN A 342 -29.41 14.59 -15.00
N ASN A 343 -29.56 13.30 -14.69
CA ASN A 343 -30.68 12.45 -15.13
C ASN A 343 -31.69 12.16 -14.01
N THR A 344 -31.82 13.06 -13.03
CA THR A 344 -32.77 12.91 -11.92
C THR A 344 -34.21 13.17 -12.36
N ASP A 345 -35.16 12.42 -11.79
CA ASP A 345 -36.59 12.63 -12.01
C ASP A 345 -37.26 13.28 -10.79
N LEU A 346 -37.64 14.55 -10.96
CA LEU A 346 -38.34 15.32 -9.93
C LEU A 346 -39.75 14.77 -9.60
N MET A 347 -40.36 13.97 -10.48
CA MET A 347 -41.67 13.37 -10.22
C MET A 347 -41.61 12.36 -9.06
N ILE A 348 -40.52 11.60 -8.95
CA ILE A 348 -40.30 10.66 -7.84
C ILE A 348 -40.28 11.42 -6.50
N LEU A 349 -39.57 12.55 -6.46
CA LEU A 349 -39.48 13.39 -5.26
C LEU A 349 -40.82 14.05 -4.92
N LYS A 350 -41.61 14.49 -5.91
CA LYS A 350 -42.97 15.01 -5.70
C LYS A 350 -43.88 13.95 -5.08
N ASN A 351 -43.93 12.75 -5.67
CA ASN A 351 -44.73 11.64 -5.15
C ASN A 351 -44.32 11.25 -3.73
N THR A 352 -43.01 11.24 -3.45
CA THR A 352 -42.48 10.93 -2.12
C THR A 352 -42.86 12.00 -1.11
N LYS A 353 -42.74 13.29 -1.47
CA LYS A 353 -43.16 14.42 -0.62
C LYS A 353 -44.66 14.36 -0.32
N ASP A 354 -45.50 14.06 -1.31
CA ASP A 354 -46.96 14.03 -1.11
C ASP A 354 -47.41 12.87 -0.21
N ALA A 355 -46.63 11.79 -0.14
CA ALA A 355 -46.86 10.67 0.78
C ALA A 355 -46.40 10.96 2.23
N VAL A 356 -45.60 11.99 2.47
CA VAL A 356 -44.99 12.30 3.77
C VAL A 356 -46.02 12.92 4.72
N ARG A 357 -46.25 12.26 5.87
CA ARG A 357 -47.14 12.76 6.93
C ARG A 357 -46.46 13.07 8.27
N ASN A 358 -45.25 12.54 8.49
CA ASN A 358 -44.52 12.64 9.76
C ASN A 358 -43.18 13.37 9.62
N SER A 359 -42.67 13.94 10.71
CA SER A 359 -41.39 14.67 10.74
C SER A 359 -40.18 13.81 10.35
N VAL A 360 -40.17 12.51 10.69
CA VAL A 360 -39.10 11.58 10.27
C VAL A 360 -39.08 11.43 8.75
N CYS A 361 -40.25 11.34 8.13
CA CYS A 361 -40.39 11.23 6.68
C CYS A 361 -39.99 12.54 5.98
N HIS A 362 -40.13 13.70 6.64
CA HIS A 362 -39.60 14.98 6.15
C HIS A 362 -38.06 14.92 6.02
N THR A 363 -37.37 14.56 7.11
CA THR A 363 -35.91 14.36 7.09
C THR A 363 -35.48 13.35 6.03
N ALA A 364 -36.16 12.21 5.93
CA ALA A 364 -35.86 11.18 4.94
C ALA A 364 -35.98 11.69 3.50
N THR A 365 -37.00 12.50 3.20
CA THR A 365 -37.21 13.06 1.86
C THR A 365 -36.13 14.09 1.51
N VAL A 366 -35.74 14.93 2.46
CA VAL A 366 -34.69 15.93 2.24
C VAL A 366 -33.32 15.26 2.05
N ILE A 367 -33.02 14.21 2.82
CA ILE A 367 -31.79 13.41 2.62
C ILE A 367 -31.82 12.70 1.27
N ALA A 368 -32.93 12.07 0.89
CA ALA A 368 -33.07 11.41 -0.41
C ALA A 368 -32.82 12.39 -1.56
N ASN A 369 -33.42 13.58 -1.51
CA ASN A 369 -33.15 14.66 -2.46
C ASN A 369 -31.66 15.01 -2.51
N SER A 370 -30.99 15.15 -1.36
CA SER A 370 -29.57 15.49 -1.32
C SER A 370 -28.66 14.42 -1.93
N PHE A 371 -28.98 13.14 -1.79
CA PHE A 371 -28.22 12.07 -2.43
C PHE A 371 -28.48 11.99 -3.92
N MET A 372 -29.74 12.13 -4.35
CA MET A 372 -30.09 12.16 -5.77
C MET A 372 -29.42 13.32 -6.51
N HIS A 373 -29.26 14.47 -5.85
CA HIS A 373 -28.71 15.70 -6.42
C HIS A 373 -27.28 16.01 -5.96
N CYS A 374 -26.55 15.05 -5.38
CA CYS A 374 -25.19 15.25 -4.86
C CYS A 374 -24.27 15.84 -5.92
N GLY A 375 -23.66 16.99 -5.65
CA GLY A 375 -22.74 17.67 -6.57
C GLY A 375 -23.35 18.20 -7.89
N THR A 376 -24.68 18.14 -8.05
CA THR A 376 -25.35 18.66 -9.26
C THR A 376 -25.68 20.15 -9.17
N THR A 377 -25.48 20.76 -7.99
CA THR A 377 -25.85 22.15 -7.64
C THR A 377 -27.34 22.51 -7.88
N SER A 378 -28.18 21.52 -8.16
CA SER A 378 -29.61 21.67 -8.42
C SER A 378 -30.40 21.61 -7.11
N ASP A 379 -30.65 22.76 -6.50
CA ASP A 379 -31.47 22.92 -5.29
C ASP A 379 -32.95 23.28 -5.60
N GLN A 380 -33.39 23.11 -6.85
CA GLN A 380 -34.74 23.46 -7.33
C GLN A 380 -35.85 22.86 -6.46
N PHE A 381 -35.74 21.58 -6.08
CA PHE A 381 -36.71 20.93 -5.20
C PHE A 381 -36.87 21.66 -3.85
N LEU A 382 -35.77 22.16 -3.27
CA LEU A 382 -35.84 22.88 -2.00
C LEU A 382 -36.46 24.27 -2.18
N ARG A 383 -36.12 24.97 -3.28
CA ARG A 383 -36.68 26.29 -3.63
C ARG A 383 -38.19 26.24 -3.88
N ASP A 384 -38.66 25.22 -4.59
CA ASP A 384 -40.08 25.04 -4.88
C ASP A 384 -40.91 24.66 -3.65
N ASN A 385 -40.25 24.21 -2.58
CA ASN A 385 -40.90 23.66 -1.39
C ASN A 385 -40.50 24.39 -0.09
N LEU A 386 -40.13 25.67 -0.17
CA LEU A 386 -39.69 26.47 0.98
C LEU A 386 -40.71 26.50 2.13
N GLU A 387 -42.01 26.60 1.84
CA GLU A 387 -43.06 26.57 2.87
C GLU A 387 -43.11 25.21 3.60
N TRP A 388 -42.86 24.12 2.87
CA TRP A 388 -42.80 22.77 3.43
C TRP A 388 -41.51 22.56 4.24
N LEU A 389 -40.39 23.14 3.79
CA LEU A 389 -39.13 23.16 4.54
C LEU A 389 -39.23 23.98 5.83
N ALA A 390 -39.95 25.11 5.80
CA ALA A 390 -40.16 26.00 6.95
C ALA A 390 -40.93 25.32 8.11
N ARG A 391 -41.70 24.27 7.82
CA ARG A 391 -42.38 23.45 8.84
C ARG A 391 -41.41 22.56 9.64
N ALA A 392 -40.16 22.41 9.20
CA ALA A 392 -39.14 21.65 9.91
C ALA A 392 -38.76 22.34 11.23
N THR A 393 -38.71 21.57 12.31
CA THR A 393 -38.33 22.05 13.64
C THR A 393 -37.06 21.36 14.13
N ASN A 394 -36.27 22.06 14.95
CA ASN A 394 -35.06 21.54 15.61
C ASN A 394 -34.10 20.83 14.63
N TRP A 395 -33.79 19.56 14.88
CA TRP A 395 -32.86 18.75 14.09
C TRP A 395 -33.30 18.52 12.63
N ALA A 396 -34.61 18.54 12.32
CA ALA A 396 -35.04 18.47 10.93
C ALA A 396 -34.60 19.73 10.14
N LYS A 397 -34.57 20.90 10.79
CA LYS A 397 -34.05 22.15 10.21
C LYS A 397 -32.53 22.13 10.07
N PHE A 398 -31.83 21.53 11.05
CA PHE A 398 -30.40 21.27 10.95
C PHE A 398 -30.08 20.40 9.73
N THR A 399 -30.73 19.23 9.60
CA THR A 399 -30.51 18.32 8.46
C THR A 399 -30.92 18.95 7.14
N ALA A 400 -32.00 19.72 7.09
CA ALA A 400 -32.40 20.43 5.88
C ALA A 400 -31.33 21.41 5.39
N THR A 401 -30.72 22.15 6.32
CA THR A 401 -29.62 23.07 5.98
C THR A 401 -28.35 22.30 5.60
N ALA A 402 -28.03 21.24 6.33
CA ALA A 402 -26.89 20.36 6.02
C ALA A 402 -26.99 19.74 4.62
N SER A 403 -28.20 19.41 4.17
CA SER A 403 -28.47 18.79 2.87
C SER A 403 -28.03 19.64 1.68
N LEU A 404 -28.03 20.98 1.83
CA LEU A 404 -27.50 21.91 0.84
C LEU A 404 -26.01 21.67 0.59
N GLY A 405 -25.24 21.33 1.63
CA GLY A 405 -23.81 21.04 1.50
C GLY A 405 -23.52 19.81 0.62
N VAL A 406 -24.43 18.82 0.62
CA VAL A 406 -24.30 17.62 -0.23
C VAL A 406 -24.69 17.95 -1.68
N ILE A 407 -25.76 18.71 -1.89
CA ILE A 407 -26.19 19.14 -3.24
C ILE A 407 -25.12 20.01 -3.91
N HIS A 408 -24.47 20.88 -3.14
CA HIS A 408 -23.41 21.78 -3.59
C HIS A 408 -21.99 21.23 -3.37
N LYS A 409 -21.84 19.92 -3.13
CA LYS A 409 -20.52 19.29 -2.94
C LYS A 409 -19.61 19.58 -4.14
N GLY A 410 -18.38 20.01 -3.86
CA GLY A 410 -17.38 20.34 -4.88
C GLY A 410 -17.48 21.76 -5.45
N HIS A 411 -18.50 22.55 -5.10
CA HIS A 411 -18.60 23.94 -5.55
C HIS A 411 -17.80 24.91 -4.65
N GLU A 412 -16.49 24.73 -4.58
CA GLU A 412 -15.65 25.38 -3.56
C GLU A 412 -15.60 26.91 -3.62
N LYS A 413 -15.54 27.49 -4.84
CA LYS A 413 -15.33 28.93 -5.03
C LYS A 413 -16.49 29.81 -4.55
N GLU A 414 -17.73 29.36 -4.78
CA GLU A 414 -18.94 30.14 -4.46
C GLU A 414 -19.70 29.58 -3.25
N ALA A 415 -19.22 28.49 -2.63
CA ALA A 415 -19.88 27.84 -1.49
C ALA A 415 -20.23 28.82 -0.36
N LEU A 416 -19.29 29.69 0.00
CA LEU A 416 -19.48 30.65 1.09
C LEU A 416 -20.56 31.69 0.75
N GLN A 417 -20.61 32.16 -0.50
CA GLN A 417 -21.63 33.10 -0.96
C GLN A 417 -23.02 32.46 -1.00
N LEU A 418 -23.11 31.22 -1.48
CA LEU A 418 -24.36 30.46 -1.54
C LEU A 418 -24.90 30.14 -0.13
N MET A 419 -24.02 29.77 0.79
CA MET A 419 -24.38 29.42 2.16
C MET A 419 -24.51 30.65 3.09
N ALA A 420 -24.16 31.85 2.64
CA ALA A 420 -24.16 33.06 3.45
C ALA A 420 -25.52 33.37 4.11
N THR A 421 -26.64 32.95 3.53
CA THR A 421 -27.98 33.12 4.12
C THR A 421 -28.27 32.17 5.29
N TYR A 422 -27.50 31.08 5.42
CA TYR A 422 -27.67 30.03 6.41
C TYR A 422 -26.56 29.98 7.45
N LEU A 423 -25.48 30.74 7.25
CA LEU A 423 -24.36 30.86 8.18
C LEU A 423 -24.65 31.87 9.32
N PRO A 424 -23.98 31.72 10.47
CA PRO A 424 -24.09 32.67 11.58
C PRO A 424 -23.76 34.11 11.14
N LYS A 425 -24.61 35.06 11.51
CA LYS A 425 -24.41 36.50 11.29
C LYS A 425 -24.82 37.27 12.54
N ASP A 426 -24.09 38.34 12.88
CA ASP A 426 -24.34 39.18 14.07
C ASP A 426 -25.74 39.83 14.12
N THR A 427 -26.51 39.78 13.03
CA THR A 427 -27.77 40.55 12.87
C THR A 427 -28.99 39.72 12.46
N SER A 428 -28.91 38.38 12.43
CA SER A 428 -30.01 37.53 11.94
C SER A 428 -30.79 36.85 13.08
N PRO A 429 -32.13 36.85 13.09
CA PRO A 429 -32.95 36.03 13.99
C PRO A 429 -32.99 34.55 13.51
N GLY A 430 -31.83 33.99 13.21
CA GLY A 430 -31.66 32.62 12.74
C GLY A 430 -31.91 31.61 13.87
N SER A 431 -32.41 30.42 13.53
CA SER A 431 -32.43 29.30 14.47
C SER A 431 -31.03 28.73 14.60
N ALA A 432 -30.54 28.49 15.83
CA ALA A 432 -29.23 27.88 16.07
C ALA A 432 -29.02 26.55 15.32
N TYR A 433 -30.09 25.79 15.09
CA TYR A 433 -30.05 24.56 14.27
C TYR A 433 -29.76 24.82 12.80
N GLN A 434 -30.26 25.93 12.25
CA GLN A 434 -29.96 26.33 10.88
C GLN A 434 -28.50 26.79 10.76
N GLU A 435 -28.03 27.61 11.70
CA GLU A 435 -26.65 28.10 11.73
C GLU A 435 -25.64 26.96 11.89
N GLY A 436 -25.87 26.05 12.83
CA GLY A 436 -25.06 24.84 12.99
C GLY A 436 -25.12 23.95 11.74
N GLY A 437 -26.30 23.77 11.15
CA GLY A 437 -26.46 23.00 9.91
C GLY A 437 -25.74 23.65 8.72
N GLY A 438 -25.64 24.99 8.69
CA GLY A 438 -24.91 25.76 7.69
C GLY A 438 -23.39 25.55 7.80
N LEU A 439 -22.83 25.58 9.01
CA LEU A 439 -21.41 25.26 9.23
C LEU A 439 -21.09 23.80 8.86
N TYR A 440 -21.99 22.87 9.17
CA TYR A 440 -21.82 21.47 8.80
C TYR A 440 -21.88 21.27 7.27
N ALA A 441 -22.83 21.92 6.59
CA ALA A 441 -22.90 21.94 5.13
C ALA A 441 -21.61 22.48 4.49
N LEU A 442 -21.04 23.55 5.05
CA LEU A 442 -19.79 24.12 4.54
C LEU A 442 -18.63 23.10 4.64
N GLY A 443 -18.54 22.37 5.75
CA GLY A 443 -17.55 21.29 5.88
C GLY A 443 -17.79 20.10 4.96
N LEU A 444 -19.05 19.77 4.63
CA LEU A 444 -19.37 18.72 3.65
C LEU A 444 -18.93 19.07 2.22
N ILE A 445 -19.04 20.35 1.85
CA ILE A 445 -18.57 20.86 0.55
C ILE A 445 -17.05 20.73 0.46
N HIS A 446 -16.34 21.16 1.51
CA HIS A 446 -14.88 21.21 1.57
C HIS A 446 -14.24 19.98 2.25
N ALA A 447 -14.93 18.84 2.26
CA ALA A 447 -14.40 17.62 2.87
C ALA A 447 -13.09 17.19 2.21
N ASN A 448 -12.05 16.94 3.02
CA ASN A 448 -10.64 16.69 2.62
C ASN A 448 -9.92 17.85 1.91
N HIS A 449 -10.62 18.93 1.56
CA HIS A 449 -10.11 20.07 0.77
C HIS A 449 -10.36 21.39 1.52
N GLY A 450 -10.06 21.37 2.83
CA GLY A 450 -10.50 22.40 3.75
C GLY A 450 -9.83 23.77 3.61
N GLY A 451 -8.62 23.87 3.04
CA GLY A 451 -7.92 25.14 2.76
C GLY A 451 -8.17 26.27 3.79
N ASP A 452 -8.58 27.44 3.29
CA ASP A 452 -8.92 28.63 4.08
C ASP A 452 -10.23 28.44 4.90
N ILE A 453 -11.08 27.50 4.49
CA ILE A 453 -12.35 27.21 5.17
C ILE A 453 -12.12 26.56 6.54
N ILE A 454 -11.00 25.84 6.73
CA ILE A 454 -10.60 25.33 8.05
C ILE A 454 -10.46 26.50 9.02
N ASP A 455 -9.75 27.56 8.63
CA ASP A 455 -9.50 28.70 9.51
C ASP A 455 -10.79 29.51 9.74
N TYR A 456 -11.66 29.62 8.74
CA TYR A 456 -13.01 30.19 8.91
C TYR A 456 -13.82 29.42 9.94
N LEU A 457 -13.94 28.09 9.79
CA LEU A 457 -14.70 27.23 10.70
C LEU A 457 -14.11 27.23 12.11
N LEU A 458 -12.77 27.25 12.22
CA LEU A 458 -12.05 27.32 13.48
C LEU A 458 -12.35 28.64 14.22
N ASN A 459 -12.39 29.77 13.51
CA ASN A 459 -12.78 31.06 14.09
C ASN A 459 -14.25 31.09 14.51
N GLN A 460 -15.16 30.53 13.69
CA GLN A 460 -16.58 30.40 14.04
C GLN A 460 -16.76 29.55 15.31
N LEU A 461 -16.02 28.44 15.43
CA LEU A 461 -16.10 27.55 16.57
C LEU A 461 -15.55 28.18 17.85
N LYS A 462 -14.46 28.95 17.77
CA LYS A 462 -13.92 29.73 18.91
C LYS A 462 -14.90 30.76 19.44
N ASN A 463 -15.66 31.41 18.55
CA ASN A 463 -16.61 32.47 18.91
C ASN A 463 -18.02 31.93 19.23
N ALA A 464 -18.28 30.64 18.97
CA ALA A 464 -19.58 30.05 19.18
C ALA A 464 -19.92 29.93 20.67
N SER A 465 -21.07 30.51 21.04
CA SER A 465 -21.64 30.43 22.40
C SER A 465 -22.68 29.32 22.56
N ASN A 466 -23.24 28.82 21.45
CA ASN A 466 -24.33 27.85 21.45
C ASN A 466 -23.83 26.45 21.07
N ASP A 467 -24.22 25.45 21.85
CA ASP A 467 -23.82 24.05 21.68
C ASP A 467 -24.26 23.46 20.34
N ILE A 468 -25.39 23.90 19.78
CA ILE A 468 -25.86 23.43 18.47
C ILE A 468 -24.98 23.95 17.33
N VAL A 469 -24.49 25.18 17.48
CA VAL A 469 -23.56 25.79 16.52
C VAL A 469 -22.18 25.13 16.65
N ARG A 470 -21.73 24.85 17.89
CA ARG A 470 -20.51 24.06 18.12
C ARG A 470 -20.60 22.67 17.54
N HIS A 471 -21.73 21.99 17.70
CA HIS A 471 -21.98 20.67 17.11
C HIS A 471 -21.77 20.67 15.59
N GLY A 472 -22.45 21.57 14.87
CA GLY A 472 -22.29 21.68 13.42
C GLY A 472 -20.92 22.19 12.97
N GLY A 473 -20.34 23.12 13.73
CA GLY A 473 -19.01 23.66 13.50
C GLY A 473 -17.88 22.63 13.69
N SER A 474 -17.91 21.84 14.76
CA SER A 474 -16.96 20.76 15.02
C SER A 474 -17.04 19.68 13.94
N LEU A 475 -18.26 19.26 13.55
CA LEU A 475 -18.43 18.32 12.45
C LEU A 475 -17.87 18.86 11.13
N GLY A 476 -18.19 20.11 10.80
CA GLY A 476 -17.71 20.75 9.58
C GLY A 476 -16.19 20.90 9.58
N LEU A 477 -15.61 21.32 10.70
CA LEU A 477 -14.17 21.50 10.87
C LEU A 477 -13.43 20.16 10.76
N GLY A 478 -13.94 19.11 11.40
CA GLY A 478 -13.37 17.76 11.32
C GLY A 478 -13.38 17.20 9.90
N LEU A 479 -14.45 17.43 9.13
CA LEU A 479 -14.54 17.03 7.73
C LEU A 479 -13.56 17.82 6.83
N ALA A 480 -13.47 19.12 7.03
CA ALA A 480 -12.56 19.98 6.26
C ALA A 480 -11.09 19.66 6.53
N ALA A 481 -10.75 19.35 7.79
CA ALA A 481 -9.40 19.01 8.24
C ALA A 481 -9.10 17.50 8.30
N MET A 482 -9.96 16.66 7.71
CA MET A 482 -9.83 15.20 7.79
C MET A 482 -8.51 14.73 7.18
N GLY A 483 -7.75 13.91 7.93
CA GLY A 483 -6.48 13.34 7.47
C GLY A 483 -5.32 14.35 7.38
N THR A 484 -5.47 15.58 7.88
CA THR A 484 -4.42 16.62 7.83
C THR A 484 -3.47 16.61 9.03
N ALA A 485 -3.82 15.92 10.11
CA ALA A 485 -3.07 15.89 11.38
C ALA A 485 -2.76 17.30 11.98
N ARG A 486 -3.63 18.29 11.72
CA ARG A 486 -3.51 19.65 12.28
C ARG A 486 -3.69 19.68 13.80
N GLN A 487 -2.65 20.06 14.52
CA GLN A 487 -2.63 20.09 15.99
C GLN A 487 -3.55 21.16 16.58
N ASP A 488 -3.67 22.32 15.93
CA ASP A 488 -4.50 23.43 16.40
C ASP A 488 -6.00 23.12 16.35
N VAL A 489 -6.44 22.39 15.32
CA VAL A 489 -7.80 21.84 15.24
C VAL A 489 -8.04 20.83 16.36
N TYR A 490 -7.09 19.92 16.59
CA TYR A 490 -7.17 18.91 17.64
C TYR A 490 -7.28 19.53 19.04
N ASP A 491 -6.45 20.53 19.36
CA ASP A 491 -6.47 21.15 20.69
C ASP A 491 -7.79 21.91 20.95
N LEU A 492 -8.38 22.51 19.92
CA LEU A 492 -9.69 23.16 20.03
C LEU A 492 -10.82 22.15 20.26
N LEU A 493 -10.86 21.07 19.48
CA LEU A 493 -11.84 20.00 19.64
C LEU A 493 -11.71 19.32 21.01
N LYS A 494 -10.48 19.07 21.47
CA LYS A 494 -10.20 18.56 22.81
C LYS A 494 -10.73 19.47 23.91
N THR A 495 -10.59 20.78 23.73
CA THR A 495 -11.15 21.77 24.68
C THR A 495 -12.68 21.70 24.73
N ASN A 496 -13.33 21.56 23.57
CA ASN A 496 -14.78 21.37 23.49
C ASN A 496 -15.24 20.05 24.13
N LEU A 497 -14.46 18.97 23.98
CA LEU A 497 -14.75 17.69 24.64
C LEU A 497 -14.71 17.81 26.17
N TYR A 498 -13.76 18.56 26.72
CA TYR A 498 -13.64 18.79 28.16
C TYR A 498 -14.71 19.73 28.75
N GLN A 499 -15.58 20.32 27.93
CA GLN A 499 -16.72 21.10 28.43
C GLN A 499 -17.89 20.21 28.90
N ASP A 500 -17.79 18.88 28.77
CA ASP A 500 -18.77 17.89 29.27
C ASP A 500 -20.23 18.15 28.81
N ASP A 501 -20.42 18.75 27.63
CA ASP A 501 -21.74 18.91 27.00
C ASP A 501 -22.09 17.71 26.11
N ALA A 502 -23.29 17.15 26.30
CA ALA A 502 -23.76 15.93 25.66
C ALA A 502 -23.97 16.07 24.13
N VAL A 503 -24.23 17.28 23.63
CA VAL A 503 -24.46 17.52 22.19
C VAL A 503 -23.15 17.81 21.47
N THR A 504 -22.26 18.59 22.08
CA THR A 504 -20.95 18.95 21.53
C THR A 504 -19.94 17.78 21.60
N GLY A 505 -20.00 16.95 22.65
CA GLY A 505 -19.11 15.80 22.84
C GLY A 505 -19.31 14.62 21.89
N LYS A 506 -20.39 14.60 21.08
CA LYS A 506 -20.57 13.60 20.02
C LYS A 506 -19.78 13.91 18.75
N CYS A 507 -19.27 15.13 18.63
CA CYS A 507 -18.71 15.68 17.41
C CYS A 507 -17.31 16.27 17.58
N SER A 508 -16.82 16.29 18.82
CA SER A 508 -15.49 16.72 19.23
C SER A 508 -14.71 15.48 19.67
#